data_AF-A0A962AYZ0-F1
#
_entry.id   AF-A0A962AYZ0-F1
#
_cell.length_a   1.000
_cell.length_b   1.000
_cell.length_c   1.000
_cell.angle_alpha   90.00
_cell.angle_beta   90.00
_cell.angle_gamma   90.00
#
_symmetry.space_group_name_H-M   'P 1'
#
loop_
_entity.id
_entity.type
_entity.pdbx_description
1 polymer ?
#
loop_
_entity_poly.entity_id
_entity_poly.type
_entity_poly.pdbx_seq_one_letter_code
_entity_poly.pdbx_strand_id
1 'polypeptide(L)' 'MRTTLMGLALATAVALVPATAEARSKSRCPSNPVKASHAVWPKYSLKSNHWETGRHPCGRTLTCKGGQRDRGIPRKCRWR' A
#
# COMPACT_ATOMS: atom_id res chain seq x y z
N MET A 1 -21.54 -43.85 40.05
CA MET A 1 -20.61 -43.12 39.16
C MET A 1 -20.93 -43.49 37.73
N ARG A 2 -21.48 -42.57 36.92
CA ARG A 2 -21.30 -42.57 35.46
C ARG A 2 -21.74 -41.22 34.89
N THR A 3 -20.79 -40.66 34.16
CA THR A 3 -20.56 -39.25 33.86
C THR A 3 -21.51 -38.76 32.76
N THR A 4 -22.14 -37.61 33.01
CA THR A 4 -22.91 -36.84 32.03
C THR A 4 -21.96 -36.30 30.95
N LEU A 5 -22.07 -36.75 29.71
CA LEU A 5 -21.33 -36.19 28.59
C LEU A 5 -22.11 -34.99 28.02
N MET A 6 -21.70 -33.79 28.44
CA MET A 6 -22.07 -32.55 27.77
C MET A 6 -21.39 -32.50 26.40
N GLY A 7 -22.19 -32.64 25.34
CA GLY A 7 -21.74 -32.39 23.97
C GLY A 7 -21.72 -30.88 23.69
N LEU A 8 -20.56 -30.24 23.83
CA LEU A 8 -20.32 -28.89 23.35
C LEU A 8 -20.17 -28.93 21.83
N ALA A 9 -21.24 -28.62 21.10
CA ALA A 9 -21.18 -28.39 19.66
C ALA A 9 -20.57 -27.01 19.40
N LEU A 10 -19.25 -26.94 19.19
CA LEU A 10 -18.60 -25.73 18.65
C LEU A 10 -18.96 -25.59 17.17
N ALA A 11 -19.96 -24.76 16.88
CA ALA A 11 -20.19 -24.25 15.54
C ALA A 11 -19.04 -23.30 15.16
N THR A 12 -18.05 -23.81 14.43
CA THR A 12 -17.04 -22.99 13.76
C THR A 12 -17.72 -22.22 12.63
N ALA A 13 -18.22 -21.03 12.93
CA ALA A 13 -18.63 -20.07 11.93
C ALA A 13 -17.40 -19.65 11.13
N VAL A 14 -17.28 -20.19 9.92
CA VAL A 14 -16.33 -19.73 8.89
C VAL A 14 -16.80 -18.33 8.49
N ALA A 15 -16.28 -17.30 9.17
CA ALA A 15 -16.48 -15.93 8.78
C ALA A 15 -15.80 -15.73 7.42
N LEU A 16 -16.61 -15.61 6.37
CA LEU A 16 -16.20 -15.13 5.06
C LEU A 16 -15.46 -13.80 5.26
N VAL A 17 -14.15 -13.83 5.08
CA VAL A 17 -13.36 -12.61 4.92
C VAL A 17 -13.81 -12.01 3.59
N PRO A 18 -14.43 -10.83 3.53
CA PRO A 18 -14.55 -10.15 2.26
C PRO A 18 -13.12 -9.80 1.85
N ALA A 19 -12.59 -10.56 0.90
CA ALA A 19 -11.43 -10.14 0.12
C ALA A 19 -11.79 -8.76 -0.40
N THR A 20 -11.20 -7.74 0.20
CA THR A 20 -11.37 -6.35 -0.22
C THR A 20 -10.90 -6.32 -1.66
N ALA A 21 -11.88 -6.38 -2.56
CA ALA A 21 -11.69 -6.26 -3.98
C ALA A 21 -11.00 -4.93 -4.17
N GLU A 22 -9.69 -5.03 -4.33
CA GLU A 22 -8.76 -4.00 -4.70
C GLU A 22 -9.46 -3.17 -5.77
N ALA A 23 -9.93 -1.98 -5.36
CA ALA A 23 -10.64 -1.07 -6.21
C ALA A 23 -9.65 -0.62 -7.28
N ARG A 24 -9.51 -1.46 -8.33
CA ARG A 24 -8.94 -1.14 -9.63
C ARG A 24 -9.91 -0.19 -10.31
N SER A 25 -10.15 0.96 -9.69
CA SER A 25 -10.36 2.17 -10.45
C SER A 25 -9.10 2.27 -11.30
N LYS A 26 -9.21 1.87 -12.58
CA LYS A 26 -8.25 2.15 -13.66
C LYS A 26 -8.20 3.67 -13.87
N SER A 27 -7.99 4.43 -12.81
CA SER A 27 -7.64 5.83 -12.83
C SER A 27 -6.36 5.88 -13.65
N ARG A 28 -6.47 6.47 -14.84
CA ARG A 28 -5.37 6.65 -15.77
C ARG A 28 -4.15 7.10 -14.98
N CYS A 29 -3.05 6.36 -15.07
CA CYS A 29 -1.85 6.69 -14.31
C CYS A 29 -1.47 8.15 -14.61
N PRO A 30 -1.23 8.98 -13.60
CA PRO A 30 -0.79 10.35 -13.84
C PRO A 30 0.52 10.33 -14.65
N SER A 31 0.60 11.12 -15.72
CA SER A 31 1.79 11.13 -16.57
C SER A 31 3.04 11.61 -15.80
N ASN A 32 2.86 12.53 -14.84
CA ASN A 32 3.95 13.05 -14.01
C ASN A 32 4.28 12.09 -12.84
N PRO A 33 5.46 11.46 -12.83
CA PRO A 33 5.85 10.50 -11.79
C PRO A 33 6.06 11.14 -10.42
N VAL A 34 6.42 12.43 -10.35
CA VAL A 34 6.54 13.15 -9.07
C VAL A 34 5.16 13.33 -8.46
N LYS A 35 4.16 13.75 -9.26
CA LYS A 35 2.76 13.84 -8.81
C LYS A 35 2.23 12.47 -8.37
N ALA A 36 2.52 11.43 -9.15
CA ALA A 36 2.16 10.05 -8.82
C ALA A 36 2.75 9.58 -7.49
N SER A 37 3.99 9.98 -7.21
CA SER A 37 4.68 9.56 -5.99
C SER A 37 3.97 9.97 -4.71
N HIS A 38 3.14 11.02 -4.74
CA HIS A 38 2.39 11.45 -3.55
C HIS A 38 1.27 10.49 -3.15
N ALA A 39 0.78 9.65 -4.09
CA ALA A 39 -0.20 8.61 -3.80
C ALA A 39 0.43 7.33 -3.23
N VAL A 40 1.76 7.16 -3.38
CA VAL A 40 2.51 6.01 -2.84
C VAL A 40 3.25 6.38 -1.56
N TRP A 41 3.95 7.51 -1.62
CA TRP A 41 4.76 8.06 -0.54
C TRP A 41 4.23 9.43 -0.14
N PRO A 42 3.57 9.53 1.03
CA PRO A 42 3.17 10.79 1.61
C PRO A 42 4.33 11.79 1.68
N LYS A 43 4.03 13.06 1.94
CA LYS A 43 5.07 14.09 2.11
C LYS A 43 6.05 13.63 3.21
N TYR A 44 7.35 13.71 2.93
CA TYR A 44 8.46 13.35 3.84
C TYR A 44 8.61 11.88 4.25
N SER A 45 7.85 10.95 3.68
CA SER A 45 8.04 9.51 3.97
C SER A 45 9.31 8.91 3.35
N LEU A 46 9.81 9.50 2.26
CA LEU A 46 11.05 9.07 1.62
C LEU A 46 12.27 9.60 2.38
N LYS A 47 13.19 8.69 2.72
CA LYS A 47 14.49 9.05 3.29
C LYS A 47 15.28 9.93 2.32
N SER A 48 15.81 11.05 2.83
CA SER A 48 16.59 12.01 2.04
C SER A 48 17.72 11.34 1.27
N ASN A 49 17.83 11.67 -0.02
CA ASN A 49 18.85 11.16 -0.94
C ASN A 49 18.84 9.63 -1.16
N HIS A 50 17.84 8.91 -0.65
CA HIS A 50 17.70 7.46 -0.82
C HIS A 50 16.72 7.12 -1.94
N TRP A 51 17.01 6.08 -2.72
CA TRP A 51 16.12 5.58 -3.77
C TRP A 51 15.17 4.53 -3.20
N GLU A 52 13.88 4.70 -3.47
CA GLU A 52 12.83 3.76 -3.08
C GLU A 52 11.94 3.44 -4.27
N THR A 53 11.43 2.21 -4.32
CA THR A 53 10.55 1.73 -5.40
C THR A 53 9.24 1.25 -4.81
N GLY A 54 8.13 1.65 -5.43
CA GLY A 54 6.79 1.39 -4.92
C GLY A 54 5.78 1.28 -6.06
N ARG A 55 4.65 0.64 -5.77
CA ARG A 55 3.58 0.40 -6.75
C ARG A 55 2.50 1.46 -6.61
N HIS A 56 2.23 2.18 -7.69
CA HIS A 56 1.14 3.16 -7.74
C HIS A 56 -0.21 2.44 -7.77
N PRO A 57 -1.29 3.02 -7.20
CA PRO A 57 -2.64 2.44 -7.25
C PRO A 57 -3.14 2.13 -8.68
N CYS A 58 -2.60 2.80 -9.68
CA CYS A 58 -2.91 2.53 -11.09
C CYS A 58 -2.22 1.26 -11.65
N GLY A 59 -1.44 0.54 -10.84
CA GLY A 59 -0.77 -0.71 -11.19
C GLY A 59 0.67 -0.57 -11.71
N ARG A 60 1.13 0.64 -12.06
CA ARG A 60 2.52 0.89 -12.49
C ARG A 60 3.48 1.03 -11.33
N THR A 61 4.73 0.62 -11.54
CA THR A 61 5.82 0.81 -10.58
C THR A 61 6.50 2.16 -10.80
N LEU A 62 6.84 2.85 -9.72
CA LEU A 62 7.67 4.05 -9.77
C LEU A 62 8.87 3.93 -8.84
N THR A 63 9.95 4.59 -9.22
CA THR A 63 11.16 4.72 -8.41
C THR A 63 11.39 6.20 -8.11
N CYS A 64 11.54 6.56 -6.84
CA CYS A 64 11.79 7.93 -6.40
C CYS A 64 13.03 8.03 -5.52
N LYS A 65 13.75 9.14 -5.64
CA LYS A 65 14.80 9.57 -4.73
C LYS A 65 14.24 10.60 -3.77
N GLY A 66 14.38 10.39 -2.47
CA GLY A 66 13.99 11.36 -1.45
C GLY A 66 14.69 12.71 -1.66
N GLY A 67 13.91 13.80 -1.57
CA GLY A 67 14.44 15.17 -1.64
C GLY A 67 15.26 15.53 -0.39
N GLN A 68 15.90 16.69 -0.40
CA GLN A 68 16.58 17.25 0.77
C GLN A 68 15.83 18.50 1.22
N ARG A 69 14.99 18.34 2.26
CA ARG A 69 14.12 19.41 2.78
C ARG A 69 14.91 20.65 3.17
N ASP A 70 15.99 20.47 3.92
CA ASP A 70 16.79 21.57 4.48
C ASP A 70 17.55 22.36 3.41
N ARG A 71 17.60 21.85 2.18
CA ARG A 71 18.19 22.52 1.01
C ARG A 71 17.16 22.89 -0.05
N GLY A 72 15.85 22.73 0.24
CA GLY A 72 14.78 22.99 -0.73
C GLY A 72 14.79 22.07 -1.96
N ILE A 73 15.51 20.93 -1.91
CA ILE A 73 15.65 20.04 -3.07
C ILE A 73 14.45 19.08 -3.10
N PRO A 74 13.61 19.09 -4.15
CA PRO A 74 12.46 18.20 -4.25
C PRO A 74 12.88 16.75 -4.52
N ARG A 75 11.95 15.82 -4.29
CA ARG A 75 12.11 14.40 -4.67
C ARG A 75 12.24 14.27 -6.20
N LYS A 76 13.01 13.29 -6.66
CA LYS A 76 13.16 12.99 -8.10
C LYS A 76 12.55 11.63 -8.40
N CYS A 77 11.61 11.55 -9.33
CA CYS A 77 10.85 10.33 -9.58
C CYS A 77 10.83 9.97 -11.05
N ARG A 78 10.77 8.66 -11.33
CA ARG A 78 10.59 8.11 -12.67
C ARG A 78 9.67 6.90 -12.65
N TRP A 79 8.90 6.74 -13.71
CA TRP A 79 8.19 5.50 -13.98
C TRP A 79 9.19 4.39 -14.31
N ARG A 80 8.83 3.15 -13.95
CA ARG A 80 9.49 1.93 -14.39
C ARG A 80 8.59 1.18 -15.37
#